data_AF-A0A352WTS8-F1
#
_entry.id   AF-A0A352WTS8-F1
#
_cell.length_a   1.000
_cell.length_b   1.000
_cell.length_c   1.000
_cell.angle_alpha   90.00
_cell.angle_beta   90.00
_cell.angle_gamma   90.00
#
_symmetry.space_group_name_H-M   'P 1'
#
loop_
_entity.id
_entity.type
_entity.pdbx_description
1 polymer ?
#
loop_
_entity_poly.entity_id
_entity_poly.type
_entity_poly.pdbx_seq_one_letter_code
_entity_poly.pdbx_strand_id
1 'polypeptide(L)' 'MKQSMFTLETNEKIAKNTYRMALTGDNGDCTAPGQFVNIRLNGFYLRRPISVCERTENGIVLIYKTG' A
#
# COMPACT_ATOMS: atom_id res chain seq x y z
N MET A 1 4.87 -13.38 -8.97
CA MET A 1 4.48 -12.26 -8.07
C MET A 1 3.79 -12.84 -6.85
N LYS A 2 4.36 -12.62 -5.67
CA LYS A 2 3.79 -13.09 -4.41
C LYS A 2 2.52 -12.28 -4.09
N GLN A 3 1.52 -12.95 -3.54
CA GLN A 3 0.35 -12.29 -2.94
C GLN A 3 0.38 -12.59 -1.45
N SER A 4 0.29 -11.55 -0.64
CA SER A 4 0.20 -11.64 0.81
C SER A 4 -0.96 -10.79 1.30
N MET A 5 -1.53 -11.22 2.42
CA MET A 5 -2.51 -10.43 3.15
C MET A 5 -1.77 -9.42 4.01
N PHE A 6 -2.22 -8.17 3.97
CA PHE A 6 -1.76 -7.10 4.84
C PHE A 6 -2.92 -6.66 5.74
N THR A 7 -2.60 -6.27 6.95
CA THR A 7 -3.53 -5.65 7.90
C THR A 7 -3.44 -4.13 7.77
N LEU A 8 -4.59 -3.47 7.75
CA LEU A 8 -4.66 -2.01 7.75
C LEU A 8 -4.48 -1.50 9.18
N GLU A 9 -3.40 -0.76 9.43
CA GLU A 9 -3.16 -0.10 10.72
C GLU A 9 -3.81 1.27 10.76
N THR A 10 -3.48 2.12 9.78
CA THR A 10 -4.03 3.47 9.69
C THR A 10 -4.33 3.85 8.24
N ASN A 11 -5.34 4.70 8.07
CA ASN A 11 -5.65 5.33 6.79
C ASN A 11 -6.07 6.79 7.03
N GLU A 12 -5.12 7.70 6.92
CA GLU A 12 -5.25 9.08 7.35
C GLU A 12 -5.31 10.02 6.15
N LYS A 13 -6.19 11.03 6.20
CA LYS A 13 -6.24 12.07 5.18
C LYS A 13 -5.14 13.09 5.46
N ILE A 14 -4.20 13.23 4.52
CA ILE A 14 -3.05 14.14 4.66
C ILE A 14 -3.17 15.40 3.79
N ALA A 15 -4.02 15.36 2.75
CA ALA A 15 -4.34 16.53 1.92
C ALA A 15 -5.69 16.35 1.19
N LYS A 16 -6.06 17.31 0.34
CA LYS A 16 -7.29 17.22 -0.49
C LYS A 16 -7.26 15.95 -1.34
N ASN A 17 -8.16 15.02 -0.99
CA ASN A 17 -8.30 13.70 -1.59
C ASN A 17 -7.02 12.84 -1.54
N THR A 18 -6.05 13.14 -0.68
CA THR A 18 -4.81 12.37 -0.56
C THR A 18 -4.74 11.74 0.81
N TYR A 19 -4.39 10.45 0.85
CA TYR A 19 -4.41 9.63 2.04
C TYR A 19 -3.07 8.90 2.22
N ARG A 20 -2.67 8.71 3.48
CA ARG A 20 -1.55 7.88 3.93
C ARG A 20 -2.11 6.61 4.54
N MET A 21 -1.72 5.46 4.00
CA MET A 21 -2.14 4.14 4.46
C MET A 21 -0.93 3.37 4.99
N ALA A 22 -0.97 2.99 6.26
CA ALA A 22 0.02 2.11 6.87
C ALA A 22 -0.52 0.68 6.91
N LEU A 23 0.27 -0.26 6.39
CA LEU A 23 -0.07 -1.67 6.27
C LEU A 23 0.99 -2.52 6.97
N THR A 24 0.57 -3.47 7.80
CA THR A 24 1.47 -4.47 8.42
C THR A 24 1.32 -5.82 7.74
N GLY A 25 2.44 -6.53 7.58
CA GLY A 25 2.49 -7.81 6.87
C GLY A 25 3.85 -8.09 6.23
N ASP A 26 3.94 -9.24 5.57
CA ASP A 26 5.18 -9.67 4.92
C ASP A 26 5.53 -8.76 3.72
N ASN A 27 6.56 -7.95 3.93
CA ASN A 27 7.09 -6.97 2.97
C ASN A 27 8.41 -7.43 2.32
N GLY A 28 8.77 -8.71 2.41
CA GLY A 28 10.06 -9.25 1.98
C GLY A 28 10.45 -8.93 0.54
N ASP A 29 9.47 -8.79 -0.36
CA ASP A 29 9.67 -8.52 -1.79
C ASP A 29 9.88 -7.03 -2.13
N CYS A 30 9.63 -6.13 -1.17
CA CYS A 30 9.84 -4.68 -1.34
C CYS A 30 11.28 -4.31 -0.96
N THR A 31 12.26 -4.65 -1.78
CA THR A 31 13.69 -4.53 -1.46
C THR A 31 14.35 -3.24 -1.94
N ALA A 32 13.72 -2.49 -2.85
CA ALA A 32 14.33 -1.33 -3.50
C ALA A 32 13.37 -0.13 -3.63
N PRO A 33 13.90 1.11 -3.59
CA PRO A 33 13.13 2.31 -3.90
C PRO A 33 12.51 2.28 -5.30
N GLY A 34 11.34 2.91 -5.46
CA GLY A 34 10.63 3.00 -6.75
C GLY A 34 9.75 1.79 -7.08
N GLN A 35 9.68 0.78 -6.21
CA GLN A 35 8.75 -0.33 -6.36
C GLN A 35 7.29 0.07 -6.02
N PHE A 36 6.34 -0.71 -6.53
CA PHE A 36 4.91 -0.52 -6.30
C PHE A 36 4.24 -1.85 -5.98
N VAL A 37 3.08 -1.76 -5.31
CA VAL A 37 2.22 -2.91 -4.99
C VAL A 37 0.91 -2.82 -5.76
N ASN A 38 0.34 -3.98 -6.08
CA ASN A 38 -0.97 -4.07 -6.74
C ASN A 38 -2.04 -4.46 -5.72
N ILE A 39 -2.79 -3.47 -5.23
CA ILE A 39 -3.84 -3.69 -4.23
C ILE A 39 -5.06 -4.33 -4.89
N ARG A 40 -5.51 -5.45 -4.33
CA ARG A 40 -6.80 -6.07 -4.64
C ARG A 40 -7.82 -5.63 -3.60
N LEU A 41 -8.99 -5.17 -4.05
CA LEU A 41 -10.12 -4.86 -3.17
C LEU A 41 -11.28 -5.80 -3.52
N ASN A 42 -12.00 -6.24 -2.49
CA ASN A 42 -13.21 -7.04 -2.69
C ASN A 42 -14.26 -6.23 -3.47
N GLY A 43 -14.94 -6.88 -4.40
CA GLY A 43 -15.93 -6.24 -5.29
C GLY A 43 -15.32 -5.49 -6.49
N PHE A 44 -14.00 -5.42 -6.63
CA PHE A 44 -13.34 -4.81 -7.78
C PHE A 44 -12.50 -5.84 -8.55
N TYR A 45 -12.71 -5.92 -9.87
CA TYR A 45 -11.91 -6.78 -10.74
C TYR A 45 -10.48 -6.24 -10.91
N LEU A 46 -10.36 -4.92 -11.15
CA LEU A 46 -9.07 -4.27 -11.37
C LEU A 46 -8.32 -4.03 -10.07
N ARG A 47 -7.01 -4.29 -10.13
CA ARG A 47 -6.06 -3.96 -9.06
C ARG A 47 -5.58 -2.53 -9.20
N ARG A 48 -5.20 -1.91 -8.08
CA ARG A 48 -4.67 -0.55 -8.04
C ARG A 48 -3.15 -0.61 -7.83
N PRO A 49 -2.34 -0.27 -8.84
CA PRO A 49 -0.91 -0.11 -8.65
C PRO A 49 -0.65 1.16 -7.83
N ILE A 50 0.05 1.02 -6.70
CA ILE A 50 0.39 2.15 -5.82
C ILE A 50 1.86 2.03 -5.41
N SER A 51 2.61 3.11 -5.58
CA SER A 51 4.01 3.19 -5.19
C SER A 51 4.18 2.98 -3.68
N VAL A 52 5.22 2.24 -3.30
CA VAL A 52 5.60 2.12 -1.90
C VAL A 52 6.34 3.40 -1.50
N CYS A 53 5.77 4.14 -0.55
CA CYS A 53 6.36 5.38 -0.05
C CYS A 53 7.49 5.09 0.94
N GLU A 54 7.28 4.10 1.81
CA GLU A 54 8.20 3.72 2.87
C GLU A 54 8.02 2.23 3.17
N ARG A 55 9.13 1.53 3.41
CA ARG A 55 9.14 0.19 4.00
C ARG A 55 9.54 0.33 5.45
N THR A 56 8.73 -0.23 6.34
CA THR A 56 9.03 -0.30 7.78
C THR A 56 9.53 -1.70 8.13
N GLU A 57 9.96 -1.92 9.37
CA GLU A 57 10.35 -3.26 9.84
C GLU A 57 9.21 -4.28 9.68
N ASN A 58 7.95 -3.84 9.89
CA ASN A 58 6.78 -4.71 9.98
C ASN A 58 5.79 -4.55 8.82
N GLY A 59 6.12 -3.76 7.80
CA GLY A 59 5.15 -3.46 6.75
C GLY A 59 5.55 -2.40 5.75
N ILE A 60 4.55 -1.74 5.17
CA ILE A 60 4.72 -0.72 4.13
C ILE A 60 3.77 0.45 4.35
N VAL A 61 4.17 1.62 3.87
CA VAL A 61 3.34 2.82 3.83
C VAL A 61 3.10 3.21 2.39
N LEU A 62 1.85 3.52 2.08
CA LEU A 62 1.40 3.95 0.77
C LEU A 62 0.81 5.35 0.86
N ILE A 63 1.02 6.16 -0.17
CA ILE A 63 0.32 7.43 -0.34
C ILE A 63 -0.43 7.36 -1.66
N TYR A 64 -1.72 7.70 -1.61
CA TYR A 64 -2.59 7.61 -2.78
C TYR A 64 -3.63 8.73 -2.80
N LYS A 65 -4.13 9.03 -4.00
CA LYS A 65 -5.14 10.06 -4.24
C LYS A 65 -6.45 9.42 -4.69
N THR A 66 -7.57 9.95 -4.20
CA THR A 66 -8.92 9.59 -4.66
C THR A 66 -9.44 10.61 -5.68
N GLY A 67 -10.15 10.11 -6.69
CA GLY A 67 -10.90 10.94 -7.64
C GLY A 67 -12.11 11.58 -6.99
#